data_AF-A0A673VAV2-F1
#
_entry.id   AF-A0A673VAV2-F1
#
_cell.length_a   1.000
_cell.length_b   1.000
_cell.length_c   1.000
_cell.angle_alpha   90.00
_cell.angle_beta   90.00
_cell.angle_gamma   90.00
#
_symmetry.space_group_name_H-M   'P 1'
#
loop_
_entity.id
_entity.type
_entity.pdbx_description
1 polymer ?
#
loop_
_entity_poly.entity_id
_entity_poly.type
_entity_poly.pdbx_seq_one_letter_code
_entity_poly.pdbx_strand_id
1 'polypeptide(L)'
;MATAEDELLLPRLPELFETSKQLLDEVEVATEPTGSRIIQDKVFKALDLLKKAAEMVAQLDLFSQNEDLEEIASTDLKYLMVPAFQGALAMKQVNPRKRLDHLQWAREHFLNYLTQCQYYHVAEFELPKTKNNSTDHNTASSTTAYPSLFAMASQRQAKIERYKQKKEVEHRLSTMKSAVESGQADDEHVREYYLLHLRRWISISLEEIESIDQEMKILREKDSSKEASTSYSPRQDRPPVKPFVLTRNMAQAKVFGAGYPSLASMTVNDWYDQHRKYGALPDQGIAERTPELKRAGQEHEDQEQKEEEDDEQTLHRAREWDNWKDTHPRGYGNRQNMG
;
A
#
# COMPACT_ATOMS: atom_id res chain seq x y z
N MET A 1 -25.67 -3.12 62.15
CA MET A 1 -24.68 -3.46 61.10
C MET A 1 -25.39 -3.35 59.77
N ALA A 2 -25.41 -2.14 59.20
CA ALA A 2 -25.83 -1.93 57.82
C ALA A 2 -24.58 -2.11 56.97
N THR A 3 -24.60 -3.10 56.09
CA THR A 3 -23.54 -3.37 55.13
C THR A 3 -23.48 -2.19 54.17
N ALA A 4 -22.42 -1.39 54.30
CA ALA A 4 -21.97 -0.49 53.25
C ALA A 4 -21.53 -1.37 52.07
N GLU A 5 -22.48 -1.73 51.22
CA GLU A 5 -22.17 -1.99 49.81
C GLU A 5 -21.73 -0.64 49.25
N ASP A 6 -20.41 -0.50 49.14
CA ASP A 6 -19.76 0.56 48.39
C ASP A 6 -20.31 0.47 46.96
N GLU A 7 -21.33 1.27 46.65
CA GLU A 7 -21.88 1.44 45.30
C GLU A 7 -20.74 1.94 44.40
N LEU A 8 -20.01 1.00 43.80
CA LEU A 8 -19.10 1.28 42.71
C LEU A 8 -19.95 1.86 41.57
N LEU A 9 -20.08 3.19 41.56
CA LEU A 9 -20.78 3.94 40.54
C LEU A 9 -20.25 3.49 39.17
N LEU A 10 -21.10 2.78 38.44
CA LEU A 10 -20.75 2.31 37.10
C LEU A 10 -20.45 3.54 36.22
N PRO A 11 -19.39 3.51 35.39
CA PRO A 11 -19.02 4.66 34.57
C PRO A 11 -20.16 5.06 33.63
N ARG A 12 -20.36 6.37 33.46
CA ARG A 12 -21.43 6.89 32.59
C ARG A 12 -21.06 6.76 31.11
N LEU A 13 -22.05 6.77 30.22
CA LEU A 13 -21.83 6.67 28.76
C LEU A 13 -20.80 7.69 28.22
N PRO A 14 -20.83 8.98 28.59
CA PRO A 14 -19.80 9.93 28.15
C PRO A 14 -18.39 9.52 28.60
N GLU A 15 -18.24 9.06 29.84
CA GLU A 15 -16.94 8.65 30.40
C GLU A 15 -16.40 7.41 29.69
N LEU A 16 -17.27 6.42 29.43
CA LEU A 16 -16.90 5.21 28.68
C LEU A 16 -16.42 5.58 27.28
N PHE A 17 -17.13 6.46 26.58
CA PHE A 17 -16.77 6.91 25.24
C PHE A 17 -15.45 7.68 25.22
N GLU A 18 -15.30 8.71 26.05
CA GLU A 18 -14.08 9.54 26.07
C GLU A 18 -12.85 8.74 26.48
N THR A 19 -12.96 7.87 27.49
CA THR A 19 -11.85 7.01 27.91
C THR A 19 -11.46 6.05 26.79
N SER A 20 -12.43 5.47 26.09
CA SER A 20 -12.16 4.58 24.95
C SER A 20 -11.49 5.30 23.79
N LYS A 21 -11.96 6.51 23.48
CA LYS A 21 -11.37 7.37 22.45
C LYS A 21 -9.92 7.73 22.79
N GLN A 22 -9.65 8.13 24.04
CA GLN A 22 -8.29 8.42 24.50
C GLN A 22 -7.37 7.20 24.37
N LEU A 23 -7.84 6.02 24.79
CA LEU A 23 -7.06 4.78 24.65
C LEU A 23 -6.80 4.43 23.18
N LEU A 24 -7.75 4.65 22.29
CA LEU A 24 -7.55 4.48 20.85
C LEU A 24 -6.49 5.45 20.32
N ASP A 25 -6.63 6.75 20.63
CA ASP A 25 -5.66 7.80 20.24
C ASP A 25 -4.24 7.46 20.75
N GLU A 26 -4.12 6.96 21.99
CA GLU A 26 -2.84 6.51 22.55
C GLU A 26 -2.26 5.30 21.83
N VAL A 27 -3.09 4.30 21.48
CA VAL A 27 -2.66 3.10 20.76
C VAL A 27 -2.25 3.42 19.31
N GLU A 28 -2.88 4.40 18.67
CA GLU A 28 -2.53 4.82 17.31
C GLU A 28 -1.20 5.56 17.24
N VAL A 29 -0.86 6.34 18.26
CA VAL A 29 0.38 7.15 18.32
C VAL A 29 1.52 6.43 19.04
N ALA A 30 1.25 5.29 19.70
CA ALA A 30 2.26 4.55 20.44
C ALA A 30 3.45 4.15 19.56
N THR A 31 4.66 4.43 20.05
CA THR A 31 5.93 4.06 19.41
C THR A 31 6.40 2.66 19.81
N GLU A 32 5.79 2.07 20.84
CA GLU A 32 6.10 0.73 21.32
C GLU A 32 5.57 -0.34 20.34
N PRO A 33 6.12 -1.57 20.33
CA PRO A 33 5.63 -2.64 19.48
C PRO A 33 4.15 -2.95 19.78
N THR A 34 3.29 -3.00 18.76
CA THR A 34 1.84 -3.21 18.93
C THR A 34 1.48 -4.49 19.68
N GLY A 35 2.32 -5.52 19.63
CA GLY A 35 2.16 -6.76 20.41
C GLY A 35 2.64 -6.68 21.86
N SER A 36 3.11 -5.52 22.34
CA SER A 36 3.54 -5.33 23.72
C SER A 36 2.35 -5.51 24.67
N ARG A 37 2.63 -5.96 25.90
CA ARG A 37 1.59 -6.10 26.92
C ARG A 37 0.91 -4.78 27.24
N ILE A 38 1.67 -3.69 27.28
CA ILE A 38 1.15 -2.34 27.59
C ILE A 38 0.11 -1.92 26.55
N ILE A 39 0.41 -2.08 25.26
CA ILE A 39 -0.52 -1.74 24.18
C ILE A 39 -1.71 -2.70 24.17
N GLN A 40 -1.48 -4.01 24.28
CA GLN A 40 -2.58 -4.98 24.25
C GLN A 40 -3.52 -4.81 25.45
N ASP A 41 -3.01 -4.52 26.65
CA ASP A 41 -3.84 -4.24 27.83
C ASP A 41 -4.72 -2.99 27.61
N LYS A 42 -4.19 -1.93 26.96
CA LYS A 42 -4.98 -0.75 26.55
C LYS A 42 -6.05 -1.10 25.52
N VAL A 43 -5.72 -1.90 24.51
CA VAL A 43 -6.67 -2.36 23.48
C VAL A 43 -7.82 -3.15 24.12
N PHE A 44 -7.53 -4.13 24.98
CA PHE A 44 -8.56 -4.91 25.66
C PHE A 44 -9.43 -4.05 26.57
N LYS A 45 -8.83 -3.12 27.32
CA LYS A 45 -9.58 -2.18 28.16
C LYS A 45 -10.51 -1.30 27.33
N ALA A 46 -10.04 -0.74 26.22
CA ALA A 46 -10.85 0.10 25.35
C ALA A 46 -12.01 -0.68 24.71
N LEU A 47 -11.78 -1.93 24.29
CA LEU A 47 -12.84 -2.80 23.75
C LEU A 47 -13.92 -3.13 24.80
N ASP A 48 -13.54 -3.38 26.06
CA ASP A 48 -14.50 -3.61 27.16
C ASP A 48 -15.36 -2.37 27.43
N LEU A 49 -14.72 -1.18 27.46
CA LEU A 49 -15.42 0.09 27.65
C LEU A 49 -16.38 0.40 26.49
N LEU A 50 -15.95 0.17 25.23
CA LEU A 50 -16.82 0.37 24.07
C LEU A 50 -17.95 -0.64 24.00
N LYS A 51 -17.74 -1.88 24.45
CA LYS A 51 -18.82 -2.86 24.55
C LYS A 51 -19.92 -2.36 25.50
N LYS A 52 -19.53 -1.87 26.68
CA LYS A 52 -20.47 -1.26 27.65
C LYS A 52 -21.12 -0.01 27.07
N ALA A 53 -20.37 0.84 26.37
CA ALA A 53 -20.92 2.02 25.71
C ALA A 53 -21.97 1.66 24.65
N ALA A 54 -21.69 0.66 23.81
CA ALA A 54 -22.63 0.17 22.80
C ALA A 54 -23.91 -0.39 23.43
N GLU A 55 -23.80 -1.14 24.53
CA GLU A 55 -24.94 -1.65 25.29
C GLU A 55 -25.79 -0.49 25.86
N MET A 56 -25.15 0.55 26.41
CA MET A 56 -25.86 1.74 26.92
C MET A 56 -26.53 2.54 25.80
N VAL A 57 -25.87 2.74 24.65
CA VAL A 57 -26.45 3.42 23.48
C VAL A 57 -27.68 2.67 22.99
N ALA A 58 -27.64 1.33 22.94
CA ALA A 58 -28.78 0.51 22.56
C ALA A 58 -29.93 0.56 23.58
N GLN A 59 -29.62 0.64 24.89
CA GLN A 59 -30.63 0.76 25.95
C GLN A 59 -31.31 2.13 25.98
N LEU A 60 -30.57 3.19 25.65
CA LEU A 60 -31.09 4.56 25.57
C LEU A 60 -31.86 4.81 24.27
N ASP A 61 -31.75 3.91 23.28
CA ASP A 61 -32.37 4.01 21.95
C ASP A 61 -32.09 5.38 21.30
N LEU A 62 -30.84 5.86 21.40
CA LEU A 62 -30.43 7.19 20.94
C LEU A 62 -30.55 7.39 19.42
N PHE A 63 -30.72 6.29 18.68
CA PHE A 63 -30.66 6.27 17.23
C PHE A 63 -31.78 5.39 16.68
N SER A 64 -32.80 6.01 16.10
CA SER A 64 -33.85 5.30 15.36
C SER A 64 -33.61 5.33 13.85
N GLN A 65 -33.98 4.25 13.16
CA GLN A 65 -33.93 4.18 11.69
C GLN A 65 -34.89 5.15 10.99
N ASN A 66 -35.87 5.70 11.73
CA ASN A 66 -36.88 6.61 11.18
C ASN A 66 -36.59 8.09 11.52
N GLU A 67 -35.46 8.38 12.17
CA GLU A 67 -35.04 9.74 12.53
C GLU A 67 -34.15 10.36 11.47
N ASP A 68 -34.29 11.67 11.28
CA ASP A 68 -33.36 12.43 10.46
C ASP A 68 -32.11 12.81 11.25
N LEU A 69 -30.99 13.00 10.56
CA LEU A 69 -29.72 13.38 11.20
C LEU A 69 -29.82 14.69 12.00
N GLU A 70 -30.70 15.61 11.58
CA GLU A 70 -30.97 16.90 12.24
C GLU A 70 -31.68 16.74 13.60
N GLU A 71 -32.37 15.63 13.83
CA GLU A 71 -33.10 15.36 15.07
C GLU A 71 -32.16 14.85 16.19
N ILE A 72 -30.97 14.37 15.84
CA ILE A 72 -29.95 13.93 16.79
C ILE A 72 -29.28 15.14 17.44
N ALA A 73 -29.28 15.16 18.78
CA ALA A 73 -28.57 16.17 19.57
C ALA A 73 -27.07 16.21 19.21
N SER A 74 -26.51 17.41 19.10
CA SER A 74 -25.12 17.64 18.68
C SER A 74 -24.10 16.90 19.56
N THR A 75 -24.40 16.71 20.86
CA THR A 75 -23.56 15.96 21.80
C THR A 75 -23.59 14.44 21.61
N ASP A 76 -24.67 13.91 21.02
CA ASP A 76 -24.92 12.48 20.90
C ASP A 76 -24.41 11.91 19.57
N LEU A 77 -24.19 12.78 18.56
CA LEU A 77 -23.57 12.41 17.28
C LEU A 77 -22.27 11.61 17.44
N LYS A 78 -21.51 11.87 18.50
CA LYS A 78 -20.25 11.15 18.75
C LYS A 78 -20.45 9.65 18.99
N TYR A 79 -21.59 9.24 19.52
CA TYR A 79 -21.85 7.83 19.80
C TYR A 79 -22.11 7.00 18.53
N LEU A 80 -22.44 7.63 17.39
CA LEU A 80 -22.46 6.94 16.10
C LEU A 80 -21.09 6.36 15.72
N MET A 81 -19.97 6.90 16.25
CA MET A 81 -18.63 6.37 16.00
C MET A 81 -18.28 5.12 16.81
N VAL A 82 -19.12 4.71 17.78
CA VAL A 82 -18.80 3.56 18.66
C VAL A 82 -18.45 2.30 17.88
N PRO A 83 -19.23 1.87 16.85
CA PRO A 83 -18.87 0.68 16.08
C PRO A 83 -17.58 0.89 15.27
N ALA A 84 -17.32 2.09 14.74
CA ALA A 84 -16.06 2.38 14.04
C ALA A 84 -14.84 2.22 14.97
N PHE A 85 -14.93 2.69 16.21
CA PHE A 85 -13.88 2.50 17.21
C PHE A 85 -13.70 1.03 17.60
N GLN A 86 -14.80 0.27 17.73
CA GLN A 86 -14.74 -1.17 17.98
C GLN A 86 -14.00 -1.88 16.83
N GLY A 87 -14.30 -1.54 15.58
CA GLY A 87 -13.59 -2.06 14.40
C GLY A 87 -12.11 -1.70 14.39
N ALA A 88 -11.77 -0.44 14.66
CA ALA A 88 -10.39 0.04 14.70
C ALA A 88 -9.55 -0.68 15.78
N LEU A 89 -10.07 -0.79 17.01
CA LEU A 89 -9.39 -1.48 18.10
C LEU A 89 -9.32 -3.00 17.87
N ALA A 90 -10.35 -3.59 17.25
CA ALA A 90 -10.32 -5.00 16.86
C ALA A 90 -9.11 -5.31 15.97
N MET A 91 -8.79 -4.40 15.03
CA MET A 91 -7.64 -4.51 14.14
C MET A 91 -6.29 -4.42 14.87
N LYS A 92 -6.24 -3.78 16.05
CA LYS A 92 -5.03 -3.65 16.88
C LYS A 92 -4.75 -4.87 17.77
N GLN A 93 -5.67 -5.83 17.86
CA GLN A 93 -5.47 -7.05 18.65
C GLN A 93 -4.43 -7.98 17.98
N VAL A 94 -3.40 -8.37 18.73
CA VAL A 94 -2.34 -9.26 18.26
C VAL A 94 -2.52 -10.67 18.82
N ASN A 95 -3.23 -11.51 18.06
CA ASN A 95 -3.30 -12.95 18.33
C ASN A 95 -3.39 -13.73 17.01
N PRO A 96 -2.27 -14.29 16.50
CA PRO A 96 -2.25 -14.96 15.20
C PRO A 96 -3.24 -16.12 15.07
N ARG A 97 -3.56 -16.81 16.18
CA ARG A 97 -4.51 -17.94 16.17
C ARG A 97 -5.96 -17.50 16.01
N LYS A 98 -6.29 -16.28 16.44
CA LYS A 98 -7.63 -15.69 16.36
C LYS A 98 -7.72 -14.56 15.33
N ARG A 99 -6.69 -14.38 14.49
CA ARG A 99 -6.63 -13.25 13.54
C ARG A 99 -7.85 -13.23 12.62
N LEU A 100 -8.26 -14.40 12.11
CA LEU A 100 -9.44 -14.49 11.25
C LEU A 100 -10.72 -14.05 11.98
N ASP A 101 -10.87 -14.40 13.26
CA ASP A 101 -12.01 -13.98 14.08
C ASP A 101 -11.99 -12.46 14.32
N HIS A 102 -10.81 -11.90 14.63
CA HIS A 102 -10.64 -10.45 14.81
C HIS A 102 -10.99 -9.68 13.53
N LEU A 103 -10.58 -10.19 12.36
CA LEU A 103 -10.90 -9.60 11.06
C LEU A 103 -12.40 -9.64 10.76
N GLN A 104 -13.06 -10.78 11.01
CA GLN A 104 -14.51 -10.91 10.82
C GLN A 104 -15.26 -9.93 11.73
N TRP A 105 -14.86 -9.85 13.00
CA TRP A 105 -15.46 -8.96 13.98
C TRP A 105 -15.23 -7.48 13.64
N ALA A 106 -14.01 -7.10 13.23
CA ALA A 106 -13.72 -5.75 12.76
C ALA A 106 -14.57 -5.36 11.55
N ARG A 107 -14.69 -6.28 10.57
CA ARG A 107 -15.51 -6.09 9.37
C ARG A 107 -16.99 -5.86 9.70
N GLU A 108 -17.54 -6.64 10.62
CA GLU A 108 -18.92 -6.49 11.09
C GLU A 108 -19.15 -5.11 11.71
N HIS A 109 -18.24 -4.68 12.59
CA HIS A 109 -18.32 -3.37 13.24
C HIS A 109 -18.21 -2.20 12.28
N PHE A 110 -17.28 -2.25 11.33
CA PHE A 110 -17.18 -1.23 10.28
C PHE A 110 -18.41 -1.21 9.37
N LEU A 111 -19.00 -2.38 9.06
CA LEU A 111 -20.25 -2.42 8.30
C LEU A 111 -21.42 -1.84 9.09
N ASN A 112 -21.55 -2.17 10.38
CA ASN A 112 -22.60 -1.62 11.23
C ASN A 112 -22.51 -0.08 11.27
N TYR A 113 -21.29 0.45 11.45
CA TYR A 113 -21.03 1.89 11.38
C TYR A 113 -21.47 2.50 10.04
N LEU A 114 -21.00 1.94 8.92
CA LEU A 114 -21.33 2.45 7.59
C LEU A 114 -22.83 2.36 7.31
N THR A 115 -23.49 1.29 7.72
CA THR A 115 -24.94 1.13 7.56
C THR A 115 -25.69 2.20 8.35
N GLN A 116 -25.31 2.48 9.60
CA GLN A 116 -25.89 3.59 10.37
C GLN A 116 -25.66 4.95 9.70
N CYS A 117 -24.44 5.24 9.24
CA CYS A 117 -24.14 6.48 8.54
C CYS A 117 -24.91 6.64 7.22
N GLN A 118 -25.22 5.54 6.54
CA GLN A 118 -26.03 5.56 5.33
C GLN A 118 -27.50 5.88 5.65
N TYR A 119 -28.07 5.27 6.71
CA TYR A 119 -29.45 5.57 7.13
C TYR A 119 -29.63 7.05 7.47
N TYR A 120 -28.67 7.64 8.17
CA TYR A 120 -28.67 9.06 8.51
C TYR A 120 -28.14 9.97 7.39
N HIS A 121 -27.82 9.43 6.20
CA HIS A 121 -27.34 10.21 5.05
C HIS A 121 -26.14 11.14 5.37
N VAL A 122 -25.21 10.70 6.24
CA VAL A 122 -24.07 11.51 6.70
C VAL A 122 -23.15 11.96 5.53
N ALA A 123 -23.02 11.08 4.53
CA ALA A 123 -22.30 11.31 3.29
C ALA A 123 -22.78 10.33 2.21
N GLU A 124 -22.53 10.67 0.95
CA GLU A 124 -22.78 9.79 -0.19
C GLU A 124 -21.63 8.78 -0.36
N PHE A 125 -21.92 7.49 -0.21
CA PHE A 125 -20.99 6.40 -0.46
C PHE A 125 -21.73 5.09 -0.73
N GLU A 126 -21.03 4.10 -1.27
CA GLU A 126 -21.56 2.76 -1.51
C GLU A 126 -21.19 1.81 -0.37
N LEU A 127 -22.17 1.05 0.13
CA LEU A 127 -21.88 0.01 1.11
C LEU A 127 -21.08 -1.14 0.49
N PRO A 128 -20.01 -1.61 1.16
CA PRO A 128 -19.32 -2.82 0.76
C PRO A 128 -20.26 -4.03 0.78
N LYS A 129 -20.22 -4.84 -0.29
CA LYS A 129 -21.12 -6.00 -0.44
C LYS A 129 -20.96 -6.98 0.72
N THR A 130 -22.06 -7.33 1.38
CA THR A 130 -22.16 -8.50 2.27
C THR A 130 -22.30 -9.74 1.39
N LYS A 131 -21.42 -10.73 1.57
CA LYS A 131 -21.33 -11.96 0.75
C LYS A 131 -22.60 -12.82 0.71
N ASN A 132 -23.69 -12.45 1.38
CA ASN A 132 -24.88 -13.29 1.53
C ASN A 132 -26.01 -13.03 0.52
N ASN A 133 -25.92 -12.04 -0.37
CA ASN A 133 -26.97 -11.76 -1.37
C ASN A 133 -26.48 -11.67 -2.82
N SER A 134 -25.41 -12.39 -3.18
CA SER A 134 -25.04 -12.55 -4.58
C SER A 134 -24.89 -14.01 -4.94
N THR A 135 -26.02 -14.66 -5.23
CA THR A 135 -26.07 -15.68 -6.27
C THR A 135 -25.77 -15.00 -7.61
N ASP A 136 -24.48 -14.73 -7.84
CA ASP A 136 -23.92 -14.43 -9.15
C ASP A 136 -22.50 -15.01 -9.19
N HIS A 137 -22.46 -16.33 -9.04
CA HIS A 137 -21.42 -17.08 -9.73
C HIS A 137 -21.72 -16.97 -11.23
N ASN A 138 -20.89 -16.17 -11.92
CA ASN A 138 -20.54 -16.22 -13.36
C ASN A 138 -20.64 -14.86 -14.06
N THR A 139 -19.72 -13.95 -13.71
CA THR A 139 -19.17 -13.03 -14.70
C THR A 139 -17.66 -13.25 -14.77
N ALA A 140 -17.29 -14.39 -15.34
CA ALA A 140 -15.97 -14.53 -15.94
C ALA A 140 -15.89 -13.59 -17.15
N SER A 141 -15.10 -12.53 -17.03
CA SER A 141 -14.48 -11.84 -18.16
C SER A 141 -13.33 -11.02 -17.58
N SER A 142 -12.12 -11.56 -17.37
CA SER A 142 -11.14 -11.96 -18.38
C SER A 142 -11.12 -11.05 -19.62
N THR A 143 -10.77 -9.80 -19.40
CA THR A 143 -9.88 -9.10 -20.33
C THR A 143 -8.76 -8.46 -19.53
N THR A 144 -7.58 -9.08 -19.56
CA THR A 144 -6.29 -8.43 -19.35
C THR A 144 -6.05 -7.43 -20.49
N ALA A 145 -6.92 -6.43 -20.59
CA ALA A 145 -6.60 -5.22 -21.30
C ALA A 145 -5.69 -4.44 -20.35
N TYR A 146 -4.46 -4.18 -20.75
CA TYR A 146 -3.62 -3.21 -20.06
C TYR A 146 -4.49 -1.98 -19.73
N PRO A 147 -4.54 -1.54 -18.46
CA PRO A 147 -5.35 -0.37 -18.12
C PRO A 147 -4.92 0.75 -19.05
N SER A 148 -5.86 1.29 -19.83
CA SER A 148 -5.59 2.42 -20.70
C SER A 148 -4.87 3.50 -19.89
N LEU A 149 -3.91 4.22 -20.49
CA LEU A 149 -3.21 5.31 -19.81
C LEU A 149 -4.19 6.30 -19.15
N PHE A 150 -5.37 6.47 -19.76
CA PHE A 150 -6.48 7.24 -19.22
C PHE A 150 -7.08 6.63 -17.93
N ALA A 151 -7.31 5.31 -17.90
CA ALA A 151 -7.78 4.60 -16.71
C ALA A 151 -6.76 4.68 -15.56
N MET A 152 -5.46 4.55 -15.87
CA MET A 152 -4.39 4.74 -14.88
C MET A 152 -4.32 6.17 -14.36
N ALA A 153 -4.42 7.16 -15.26
CA ALA A 153 -4.44 8.58 -14.89
C ALA A 153 -5.66 8.91 -14.02
N SER A 154 -6.85 8.42 -14.38
CA SER A 154 -8.09 8.59 -13.61
C SER A 154 -8.00 7.94 -12.23
N GLN A 155 -7.49 6.70 -12.14
CA GLN A 155 -7.29 6.02 -10.86
C GLN A 155 -6.29 6.76 -9.96
N ARG A 156 -5.18 7.24 -10.53
CA ARG A 156 -4.20 8.06 -9.81
C ARG A 156 -4.84 9.35 -9.32
N GLN A 157 -5.60 10.03 -10.17
CA GLN A 157 -6.26 11.29 -9.85
C GLN A 157 -7.28 11.12 -8.71
N ALA A 158 -8.12 10.08 -8.77
CA ALA A 158 -9.05 9.76 -7.69
C ALA A 158 -8.34 9.52 -6.34
N LYS A 159 -7.18 8.85 -6.35
CA LYS A 159 -6.38 8.65 -5.13
C LYS A 159 -5.80 9.96 -4.59
N ILE A 160 -5.34 10.85 -5.48
CA ILE A 160 -4.85 12.19 -5.10
C ILE A 160 -5.98 13.02 -4.48
N GLU A 161 -7.17 12.99 -5.07
CA GLU A 161 -8.34 13.72 -4.58
C GLU A 161 -8.78 13.22 -3.22
N ARG A 162 -8.88 11.89 -3.03
CA ARG A 162 -9.17 11.29 -1.71
C ARG A 162 -8.15 11.70 -0.66
N TYR A 163 -6.86 11.67 -1.00
CA TYR A 163 -5.80 12.10 -0.08
C TYR A 163 -5.92 13.60 0.28
N LYS A 164 -6.22 14.46 -0.70
CA LYS A 164 -6.44 15.90 -0.45
C LYS A 164 -7.65 16.13 0.45
N GLN A 165 -8.77 15.45 0.20
CA GLN A 165 -9.97 15.54 1.03
C GLN A 165 -9.71 15.07 2.46
N LYS A 166 -9.03 13.93 2.64
CA LYS A 166 -8.62 13.43 3.96
C LYS A 166 -7.78 14.46 4.71
N LYS A 167 -6.78 15.04 4.05
CA LYS A 167 -5.90 16.05 4.64
C LYS A 167 -6.63 17.34 5.03
N GLU A 168 -7.57 17.80 4.21
CA GLU A 168 -8.41 18.98 4.49
C GLU A 168 -9.30 18.74 5.72
N VAL A 169 -9.96 17.58 5.78
CA VAL A 169 -10.81 17.21 6.93
C VAL A 169 -9.99 17.12 8.21
N GLU A 170 -8.81 16.48 8.16
CA GLU A 170 -7.90 16.40 9.31
C GLU A 170 -7.41 17.78 9.77
N HIS A 171 -7.12 18.68 8.83
CA HIS A 171 -6.75 20.05 9.16
C HIS A 171 -7.89 20.79 9.86
N ARG A 172 -9.12 20.74 9.33
CA ARG A 172 -10.29 21.38 9.97
C ARG A 172 -10.56 20.83 11.37
N LEU A 173 -10.54 19.50 11.52
CA LEU A 173 -10.70 18.86 12.82
C LEU A 173 -9.64 19.32 13.82
N SER A 174 -8.38 19.49 13.38
CA SER A 174 -7.30 19.97 14.25
C SER A 174 -7.53 21.41 14.75
N THR A 175 -8.07 22.28 13.89
CA THR A 175 -8.37 23.67 14.24
C THR A 175 -9.55 23.78 15.21
N MET A 176 -10.58 22.95 15.03
CA MET A 176 -11.80 22.99 15.85
C MET A 176 -11.66 22.26 17.19
N LYS A 177 -10.73 21.30 17.29
CA LYS A 177 -10.58 20.41 18.46
C LYS A 177 -10.54 21.14 19.79
N SER A 178 -9.65 22.13 19.94
CA SER A 178 -9.47 22.83 21.22
C SER A 178 -10.70 23.62 21.65
N ALA A 179 -11.45 24.19 20.70
CA ALA A 179 -12.65 24.98 21.01
C ALA A 179 -13.81 24.08 21.46
N VAL A 180 -13.99 22.93 20.79
CA VAL A 180 -15.04 21.95 21.12
C VAL A 180 -14.74 21.23 22.44
N GLU A 181 -13.52 20.73 22.64
CA GLU A 181 -13.15 19.99 23.87
C GLU A 181 -13.14 20.89 25.11
N SER A 182 -12.90 22.19 24.97
CA SER A 182 -12.96 23.16 26.08
C SER A 182 -14.38 23.70 26.36
N GLY A 183 -15.38 23.30 25.57
CA GLY A 183 -16.75 23.80 25.69
C GLY A 183 -16.94 25.27 25.32
N GLN A 184 -16.00 25.85 24.57
CA GLN A 184 -16.04 27.24 24.11
C GLN A 184 -16.73 27.40 22.74
N ALA A 185 -16.88 26.30 22.00
CA ALA A 185 -17.59 26.26 20.74
C ALA A 185 -19.11 26.38 20.94
N ASP A 186 -19.78 27.10 20.06
CA ASP A 186 -21.24 27.06 19.96
C ASP A 186 -21.75 25.72 19.39
N ASP A 187 -23.06 25.49 19.47
CA ASP A 187 -23.65 24.21 19.04
C ASP A 187 -23.43 23.90 17.56
N GLU A 188 -23.42 24.92 16.70
CA GLU A 188 -23.18 24.77 15.25
C GLU A 188 -21.78 24.22 14.98
N HIS A 189 -20.75 24.80 15.63
CA HIS A 189 -19.38 24.32 15.52
C HIS A 189 -19.18 22.94 16.17
N VAL A 190 -19.86 22.65 17.29
CA VAL A 190 -19.82 21.30 17.90
C VAL A 190 -20.43 20.26 16.95
N ARG A 191 -21.56 20.59 16.32
CA ARG A 191 -22.22 19.73 15.35
C ARG A 191 -21.36 19.50 14.12
N GLU A 192 -20.82 20.55 13.52
CA GLU A 192 -19.91 20.44 12.37
C GLU A 192 -18.69 19.56 12.71
N TYR A 193 -18.11 19.74 13.89
CA TYR A 193 -16.98 18.94 14.35
C TYR A 193 -17.27 17.44 14.36
N TYR A 194 -18.42 17.03 14.92
CA TYR A 194 -18.77 15.60 14.93
C TYR A 194 -19.17 15.08 13.55
N LEU A 195 -19.84 15.88 12.72
CA LEU A 195 -20.13 15.49 11.32
C LEU A 195 -18.86 15.28 10.50
N LEU A 196 -17.83 16.12 10.69
CA LEU A 196 -16.52 15.94 10.07
C LEU A 196 -15.84 14.65 10.53
N HIS A 197 -15.92 14.33 11.82
CA HIS A 197 -15.43 13.05 12.35
C HIS A 197 -16.15 11.86 11.74
N LEU A 198 -17.48 11.90 11.62
CA LEU A 198 -18.24 10.81 11.01
C LEU A 198 -17.81 10.61 9.55
N ARG A 199 -17.67 11.68 8.77
CA ARG A 199 -17.18 11.60 7.38
C ARG A 199 -15.76 11.04 7.28
N ARG A 200 -14.87 11.43 8.20
CA ARG A 200 -13.52 10.86 8.31
C ARG A 200 -13.57 9.36 8.57
N TRP A 201 -14.39 8.92 9.52
CA TRP A 201 -14.54 7.51 9.87
C TRP A 201 -15.21 6.67 8.79
N ILE A 202 -16.08 7.26 7.96
CA ILE A 202 -16.63 6.58 6.77
C ILE A 202 -15.49 6.22 5.82
N SER A 203 -14.61 7.18 5.53
CA SER A 203 -13.45 6.96 4.67
C SER A 203 -12.52 5.88 5.23
N ILE A 204 -12.21 5.94 6.53
CA ILE A 204 -11.36 4.94 7.21
C ILE A 204 -12.01 3.56 7.14
N SER A 205 -13.30 3.45 7.46
CA SER A 205 -14.01 2.16 7.50
C SER A 205 -14.05 1.49 6.12
N LEU A 206 -14.21 2.26 5.04
CA LEU A 206 -14.16 1.74 3.67
C LEU A 206 -12.76 1.21 3.31
N GLU A 207 -11.70 1.96 3.65
CA GLU A 207 -10.31 1.54 3.44
C GLU A 207 -9.97 0.27 4.24
N GLU A 208 -10.40 0.22 5.51
CA GLU A 208 -10.17 -0.93 6.39
C GLU A 208 -10.93 -2.17 5.91
N ILE A 209 -12.19 -2.06 5.46
CA ILE A 209 -12.93 -3.21 4.92
C ILE A 209 -12.23 -3.79 3.69
N GLU A 210 -11.70 -2.95 2.79
CA GLU A 210 -10.93 -3.43 1.64
C GLU A 210 -9.68 -4.21 2.09
N SER A 211 -8.94 -3.67 3.06
CA SER A 211 -7.75 -4.32 3.64
C SER A 211 -8.11 -5.65 4.31
N ILE A 212 -9.17 -5.67 5.10
CA ILE A 212 -9.68 -6.85 5.81
C ILE A 212 -10.09 -7.93 4.82
N ASP A 213 -10.85 -7.59 3.76
CA ASP A 213 -11.32 -8.57 2.78
C ASP A 213 -10.16 -9.22 2.02
N GLN A 214 -9.09 -8.47 1.72
CA GLN A 214 -7.86 -8.99 1.13
C GLN A 214 -7.12 -9.93 2.10
N GLU A 215 -6.94 -9.54 3.36
CA GLU A 215 -6.27 -10.37 4.36
C GLU A 215 -7.05 -11.65 4.66
N MET A 216 -8.37 -11.55 4.81
CA MET A 216 -9.25 -12.70 5.03
C MET A 216 -9.17 -13.71 3.87
N LYS A 217 -9.05 -13.24 2.62
CA LYS A 217 -8.85 -14.11 1.46
C LYS A 217 -7.55 -14.90 1.58
N ILE A 218 -6.45 -14.24 1.91
CA ILE A 218 -5.12 -14.87 2.06
C ILE A 218 -5.13 -15.92 3.19
N LEU A 219 -5.72 -15.59 4.34
CA LEU A 219 -5.77 -16.50 5.48
C LEU A 219 -6.58 -17.76 5.16
N ARG A 220 -7.72 -17.62 4.47
CA ARG A 220 -8.55 -18.77 4.06
C ARG A 220 -7.85 -19.67 3.04
N GLU A 221 -7.15 -19.09 2.06
CA GLU A 221 -6.37 -19.85 1.06
C GLU A 221 -5.19 -20.61 1.70
N LYS A 222 -4.58 -20.04 2.74
CA LYS A 222 -3.52 -20.71 3.51
C LYS A 222 -4.03 -21.91 4.28
N ASP A 223 -5.20 -21.80 4.91
CA ASP A 223 -5.77 -22.89 5.71
C ASP A 223 -6.26 -24.04 4.82
N SER A 224 -6.90 -23.74 3.68
CA SER A 224 -7.29 -24.77 2.70
C SER A 224 -6.10 -25.52 2.09
N SER A 225 -4.98 -24.82 1.85
CA SER A 225 -3.74 -25.44 1.37
C SER A 225 -3.09 -26.36 2.42
N LYS A 226 -3.27 -26.06 3.71
CA LYS A 226 -2.80 -26.90 4.82
C LYS A 226 -3.61 -28.20 4.95
N GLU A 227 -4.93 -28.13 4.76
CA GLU A 227 -5.82 -29.29 4.78
C GLU A 227 -5.61 -30.22 3.56
N ALA A 228 -5.27 -29.67 2.39
CA ALA A 228 -4.88 -30.49 1.24
C ALA A 228 -3.54 -31.25 1.49
N SER A 229 -2.65 -30.68 2.30
CA SER A 229 -1.31 -31.20 2.58
C SER A 229 -1.26 -32.29 3.67
N THR A 230 -2.33 -32.49 4.44
CA THR A 230 -2.44 -33.59 5.42
C THR A 230 -2.83 -34.93 4.80
N SER A 231 -3.20 -34.95 3.51
CA SER A 231 -3.24 -36.18 2.70
C SER A 231 -1.83 -36.52 2.20
N TYR A 232 -0.99 -37.09 3.07
CA TYR A 232 0.33 -37.58 2.69
C TYR A 232 0.20 -38.75 1.70
N SER A 233 0.23 -38.44 0.40
CA SER A 233 0.83 -39.36 -0.57
C SER A 233 2.35 -39.33 -0.37
N PRO A 234 3.05 -40.47 -0.35
CA PRO A 234 4.50 -40.48 -0.17
C PRO A 234 5.13 -39.66 -1.29
N ARG A 235 5.98 -38.70 -0.89
CA ARG A 235 6.69 -37.82 -1.81
C ARG A 235 7.45 -38.70 -2.81
N GLN A 236 7.06 -38.66 -4.08
CA GLN A 236 7.88 -39.23 -5.14
C GLN A 236 9.23 -38.52 -5.12
N ASP A 237 10.31 -39.27 -5.00
CA ASP A 237 11.67 -38.77 -5.12
C ASP A 237 11.78 -37.98 -6.41
N ARG A 238 11.87 -36.65 -6.28
CA ARG A 238 12.12 -35.79 -7.44
C ARG A 238 13.55 -36.06 -7.88
N PRO A 239 13.78 -36.39 -9.16
CA PRO A 239 15.13 -36.59 -9.66
C PRO A 239 15.94 -35.30 -9.45
N PRO A 240 17.24 -35.41 -9.09
CA PRO A 240 18.08 -34.25 -8.82
C PRO A 240 18.09 -33.31 -10.03
N VAL A 241 17.80 -32.04 -9.78
CA VAL A 241 17.74 -31.01 -10.81
C VAL A 241 19.14 -30.81 -11.37
N LYS A 242 19.31 -31.04 -12.68
CA LYS A 242 20.58 -30.73 -13.35
C LYS A 242 20.71 -29.20 -13.40
N PRO A 243 21.85 -28.62 -12.98
CA PRO A 243 22.06 -27.19 -13.15
C PRO A 243 22.03 -26.84 -14.64
N PHE A 244 21.20 -25.87 -15.03
CA PHE A 244 21.17 -25.33 -16.38
C PHE A 244 21.97 -24.02 -16.41
N VAL A 245 22.81 -23.86 -17.44
CA VAL A 245 23.58 -22.64 -17.66
C VAL A 245 22.71 -21.66 -18.43
N LEU A 246 22.55 -20.44 -17.90
CA LEU A 246 21.84 -19.36 -18.59
C LEU A 246 22.62 -18.99 -19.87
N THR A 247 21.99 -19.19 -21.03
CA THR A 247 22.60 -19.15 -22.37
C THR A 247 23.35 -17.86 -22.72
N ARG A 248 23.08 -16.75 -22.01
CA ARG A 248 23.81 -15.48 -22.15
C ARG A 248 25.30 -15.60 -21.77
N ASN A 249 25.64 -16.47 -20.83
CA ASN A 249 27.04 -16.74 -20.43
C ASN A 249 27.75 -17.74 -21.35
N MET A 250 27.01 -18.50 -22.17
CA MET A 250 27.62 -19.54 -23.00
C MET A 250 28.33 -18.95 -24.23
N ALA A 251 27.77 -17.87 -24.80
CA ALA A 251 28.43 -17.10 -25.85
C ALA A 251 29.64 -16.33 -25.30
N GLN A 252 29.51 -15.68 -24.14
CA GLN A 252 30.60 -14.94 -23.50
C GLN A 252 31.74 -15.88 -23.07
N ALA A 253 31.45 -17.07 -22.54
CA ALA A 253 32.46 -18.08 -22.23
C ALA A 253 33.11 -18.71 -23.47
N LYS A 254 32.43 -18.73 -24.63
CA LYS A 254 33.05 -19.15 -25.90
C LYS A 254 34.05 -18.12 -26.43
N VAL A 255 33.80 -16.83 -26.19
CA VAL A 255 34.66 -15.74 -26.67
C VAL A 255 35.78 -15.40 -25.68
N PHE A 256 35.50 -15.48 -24.37
CA PHE A 256 36.41 -15.03 -23.30
C PHE A 256 36.75 -16.10 -22.25
N GLY A 257 36.24 -17.33 -22.39
CA GLY A 257 36.54 -18.42 -21.46
C GLY A 257 37.85 -19.14 -21.81
N ALA A 258 38.43 -19.81 -20.82
CA ALA A 258 39.69 -20.56 -20.89
C ALA A 258 39.63 -21.86 -21.76
N GLY A 259 38.78 -21.88 -22.79
CA GLY A 259 38.41 -23.07 -23.57
C GLY A 259 38.52 -22.92 -25.09
N TYR A 260 39.28 -21.94 -25.59
CA TYR A 260 39.78 -21.93 -26.98
C TYR A 260 41.29 -22.15 -26.97
N PRO A 261 41.89 -22.80 -27.99
CA PRO A 261 43.34 -22.91 -28.10
C PRO A 261 43.91 -21.53 -28.44
N SER A 262 44.06 -20.68 -27.42
CA SER A 262 44.57 -19.31 -27.54
C SER A 262 46.10 -19.25 -27.48
N LEU A 263 46.78 -20.38 -27.64
CA LEU A 263 48.20 -20.38 -27.93
C LEU A 263 48.33 -20.22 -29.44
N ALA A 264 48.70 -19.02 -29.87
CA ALA A 264 49.10 -18.77 -31.25
C ALA A 264 50.22 -19.75 -31.61
N SER A 265 49.88 -20.82 -32.33
CA SER A 265 50.83 -21.88 -32.71
C SER A 265 51.71 -21.48 -33.89
N MET A 266 51.53 -20.27 -34.40
CA MET A 266 52.17 -19.79 -35.61
C MET A 266 52.37 -18.27 -35.51
N THR A 267 53.56 -17.81 -35.87
CA THR A 267 53.84 -16.37 -35.93
C THR A 267 53.25 -15.75 -37.20
N VAL A 268 53.08 -14.42 -37.20
CA VAL A 268 52.60 -13.69 -38.39
C VAL A 268 53.51 -13.93 -39.60
N ASN A 269 54.82 -14.10 -39.37
CA ASN A 269 55.78 -14.47 -40.43
C ASN A 269 55.55 -15.89 -40.95
N ASP A 270 55.39 -16.88 -40.07
CA ASP A 270 55.10 -18.27 -40.48
C ASP A 270 53.80 -18.36 -41.31
N TRP A 271 52.78 -17.57 -40.95
CA TRP A 271 51.54 -17.48 -41.72
C TRP A 271 51.78 -16.93 -43.13
N TYR A 272 52.58 -15.87 -43.23
CA TYR A 272 52.90 -15.21 -44.50
C TYR A 272 53.74 -16.12 -45.41
N ASP A 273 54.74 -16.80 -44.85
CA ASP A 273 55.59 -17.73 -45.59
C ASP A 273 54.82 -18.97 -46.07
N GLN A 274 53.89 -19.47 -45.25
CA GLN A 274 53.01 -20.57 -45.64
C GLN A 274 52.09 -20.16 -46.79
N HIS A 275 51.45 -19.00 -46.72
CA HIS A 275 50.54 -18.52 -47.76
C HIS A 275 51.27 -18.12 -49.06
N ARG A 276 52.51 -17.63 -48.95
CA ARG A 276 53.40 -17.41 -50.10
C ARG A 276 53.79 -18.72 -50.78
N LYS A 277 54.08 -19.77 -50.01
CA LYS A 277 54.43 -21.11 -50.54
C LYS A 277 53.28 -21.79 -51.27
N TYR A 278 52.04 -21.51 -50.88
CA TYR A 278 50.82 -22.00 -51.55
C TYR A 278 50.28 -21.04 -52.63
N GLY A 279 50.99 -19.96 -52.95
CA GLY A 279 50.62 -19.03 -54.03
C GLY A 279 49.31 -18.29 -53.81
N ALA A 280 48.86 -18.16 -52.55
CA ALA A 280 47.53 -17.64 -52.20
C ALA A 280 47.50 -16.12 -51.95
N LEU A 281 48.59 -15.40 -52.22
CA LEU A 281 48.66 -13.95 -52.04
C LEU A 281 48.66 -13.23 -53.40
N PRO A 282 47.75 -12.27 -53.65
CA PRO A 282 47.78 -11.46 -54.87
C PRO A 282 49.03 -10.57 -54.85
N ASP A 283 49.84 -10.67 -55.90
CA ASP A 283 50.88 -9.70 -56.21
C ASP A 283 50.22 -8.48 -56.85
N GLN A 284 50.69 -7.26 -56.51
CA GLN A 284 50.11 -5.92 -56.81
C GLN A 284 49.04 -5.47 -55.79
N GLY A 285 49.09 -4.30 -55.17
CA GLY A 285 49.71 -3.02 -55.53
C GLY A 285 48.67 -1.94 -55.21
N ILE A 286 49.01 -0.96 -54.38
CA ILE A 286 48.12 0.07 -53.81
C ILE A 286 47.22 0.72 -54.88
N ALA A 287 45.89 0.63 -54.74
CA ALA A 287 44.94 1.27 -55.64
C ALA A 287 44.59 2.69 -55.16
N GLU A 288 44.77 3.68 -56.04
CA GLU A 288 44.43 5.09 -55.85
C GLU A 288 42.91 5.31 -55.65
N ARG A 289 42.55 6.23 -54.75
CA ARG A 289 41.15 6.55 -54.39
C ARG A 289 40.50 7.51 -55.40
N THR A 290 39.30 7.18 -55.85
CA THR A 290 38.45 8.00 -56.74
C THR A 290 37.63 9.07 -55.99
N PRO A 291 37.20 10.15 -56.68
CA PRO A 291 36.63 11.36 -56.09
C PRO A 291 35.23 11.23 -55.45
N GLU A 292 34.52 10.11 -55.64
CA GLU A 292 33.21 9.87 -54.97
C GLU A 292 33.34 9.73 -53.45
N LEU A 293 34.50 9.28 -52.95
CA LEU A 293 34.73 9.13 -51.51
C LEU A 293 34.78 10.48 -50.75
N LYS A 294 35.01 11.59 -51.46
CA LYS A 294 35.13 12.93 -50.84
C LYS A 294 33.77 13.56 -50.51
N ARG A 295 32.70 13.25 -51.26
CA ARG A 295 31.35 13.78 -50.97
C ARG A 295 30.68 13.06 -49.81
N ALA A 296 30.86 11.73 -49.72
CA ALA A 296 30.35 10.94 -48.61
C ALA A 296 31.01 11.30 -47.26
N GLY A 297 32.27 11.77 -47.26
CA GLY A 297 32.94 12.24 -46.04
C GLY A 297 32.37 13.55 -45.49
N GLN A 298 31.92 14.45 -46.37
CA GLN A 298 31.39 15.76 -45.98
C GLN A 298 29.97 15.67 -45.40
N GLU A 299 29.13 14.78 -45.95
CA GLU A 299 27.81 14.49 -45.39
C GLU A 299 27.89 13.79 -44.02
N HIS A 300 28.94 13.00 -43.78
CA HIS A 300 29.18 12.34 -42.48
C HIS A 300 29.63 13.33 -41.41
N GLU A 301 30.53 14.27 -41.75
CA GLU A 301 30.99 15.31 -40.81
C GLU A 301 29.86 16.25 -40.38
N ASP A 302 28.95 16.62 -41.29
CA ASP A 302 27.77 17.46 -40.97
C ASP A 302 26.74 16.72 -40.10
N GLN A 303 26.70 15.38 -40.20
CA GLN A 303 25.80 14.52 -39.41
C GLN A 303 26.35 14.26 -38.00
N GLU A 304 27.67 14.07 -37.87
CA GLU A 304 28.38 13.95 -36.59
C GLU A 304 28.30 15.25 -35.77
N GLN A 305 28.46 16.43 -36.39
CA GLN A 305 28.32 17.71 -35.66
C GLN A 305 26.92 17.94 -35.10
N LYS A 306 25.89 17.42 -35.78
CA LYS A 306 24.50 17.55 -35.35
C LYS A 306 24.14 16.56 -34.24
N GLU A 307 24.76 15.39 -34.22
CA GLU A 307 24.69 14.44 -33.11
C GLU A 307 25.48 14.93 -31.88
N GLU A 308 26.63 15.59 -32.07
CA GLU A 308 27.40 16.22 -30.99
C GLU A 308 26.66 17.39 -30.30
N GLU A 309 25.90 18.22 -31.04
CA GLU A 309 25.08 19.29 -30.46
C GLU A 309 23.88 18.77 -29.63
N ASP A 310 23.25 17.67 -30.07
CA ASP A 310 22.17 17.00 -29.32
C ASP A 310 22.73 16.26 -28.08
N ASP A 311 24.00 15.84 -28.14
CA ASP A 311 24.75 15.28 -27.03
C ASP A 311 25.18 16.34 -25.99
N GLU A 312 25.50 17.57 -26.38
CA GLU A 312 25.87 18.62 -25.41
C GLU A 312 24.73 18.95 -24.43
N GLN A 313 23.48 19.03 -24.91
CA GLN A 313 22.33 19.22 -24.02
C GLN A 313 22.10 18.01 -23.13
N THR A 314 22.33 16.81 -23.65
CA THR A 314 22.17 15.56 -22.90
C THR A 314 23.24 15.45 -21.81
N LEU A 315 24.48 15.83 -22.11
CA LEU A 315 25.59 15.92 -21.17
C LEU A 315 25.37 17.02 -20.12
N HIS A 316 24.84 18.18 -20.51
CA HIS A 316 24.51 19.26 -19.56
C HIS A 316 23.45 18.80 -18.56
N ARG A 317 22.37 18.18 -19.06
CA ARG A 317 21.29 17.65 -18.23
C ARG A 317 21.77 16.53 -17.31
N ALA A 318 22.69 15.68 -17.78
CA ALA A 318 23.33 14.64 -16.97
C ALA A 318 24.21 15.22 -15.85
N ARG A 319 24.98 16.28 -16.14
CA ARG A 319 25.80 17.00 -15.15
C ARG A 319 24.95 17.70 -14.09
N GLU A 320 23.86 18.37 -14.50
CA GLU A 320 22.91 18.99 -13.58
C GLU A 320 22.24 17.95 -12.67
N TRP A 321 21.90 16.79 -13.23
CA TRP A 321 21.33 15.68 -12.47
C TRP A 321 22.31 15.08 -11.45
N ASP A 322 23.60 15.05 -11.78
CA ASP A 322 24.66 14.61 -10.86
C ASP A 322 24.85 15.61 -9.71
N ASN A 323 24.98 16.91 -10.02
CA ASN A 323 25.06 17.98 -9.01
C ASN A 323 23.85 17.99 -8.06
N TRP A 324 22.66 17.71 -8.57
CA TRP A 324 21.46 17.61 -7.76
C TRP A 324 21.50 16.40 -6.81
N LYS A 325 21.98 15.23 -7.26
CA LYS A 325 22.13 14.04 -6.40
C LYS A 325 23.16 14.24 -5.29
N ASP A 326 24.23 14.98 -5.54
CA ASP A 326 25.26 15.29 -4.53
C ASP A 326 24.70 16.19 -3.41
N THR A 327 23.79 17.10 -3.76
CA THR A 327 23.11 17.97 -2.79
C THR A 327 21.87 17.33 -2.15
N HIS A 328 21.35 16.24 -2.73
CA HIS A 328 20.17 15.52 -2.24
C HIS A 328 20.46 14.02 -2.05
N PRO A 329 21.22 13.64 -0.99
CA PRO A 329 21.54 12.25 -0.70
C PRO A 329 20.28 11.40 -0.55
N ARG A 330 20.33 10.17 -1.05
CA ARG A 330 19.24 9.20 -0.86
C ARG A 330 18.97 9.05 0.65
N GLY A 331 17.74 9.37 1.05
CA GLY A 331 17.30 9.30 2.45
C GLY A 331 17.29 10.65 3.20
N TYR A 332 17.61 11.78 2.55
CA TYR A 332 17.57 13.11 3.19
C TYR A 332 16.21 13.44 3.84
N GLY A 333 15.11 12.90 3.31
CA GLY A 333 13.76 13.10 3.87
C GLY A 333 13.25 12.03 4.86
N ASN A 334 13.97 10.94 5.09
CA ASN A 334 13.50 9.82 5.93
C ASN A 334 14.49 9.48 7.05
N ARG A 335 14.83 10.48 7.89
CA ARG A 335 15.76 10.31 9.03
C ARG A 335 15.06 10.15 10.39
N GLN A 336 13.73 10.28 10.44
CA GLN A 336 12.94 10.26 11.68
C GLN A 336 12.14 8.94 11.88
N ASN A 337 12.24 7.99 10.94
CA ASN A 337 11.65 6.66 11.09
C ASN A 337 12.77 5.61 11.18
N MET A 338 13.51 5.64 12.29
CA MET A 338 14.33 4.51 12.72
C MET A 338 13.45 3.72 13.69
N GLY A 339 12.98 2.57 13.23
CA GLY A 339 11.99 1.73 13.93
C GLY A 339 12.48 1.05 15.19
#